data_AF-A0A0R2SN34-F1
#
_entry.id   AF-A0A0R2SN34-F1
#
_cell.length_a   1.000
_cell.length_b   1.000
_cell.length_c   1.000
_cell.angle_alpha   90.00
_cell.angle_beta   90.00
_cell.angle_gamma   90.00
#
_symmetry.space_group_name_H-M   'P 1'
#
loop_
_entity.id
_entity.type
_entity.pdbx_description
1 polymer ?
#
loop_
_entity_poly.entity_id
_entity_poly.type
_entity_poly.pdbx_seq_one_letter_code
_entity_poly.pdbx_strand_id
1 'polypeptide(L)' 'LTVLSRIGQGSRVVLTHDIAQRDNLRVGRHDGVVAVVESLKGHPLFAHITLTRSERSQIAALVTELLEEPINFTN' A
#
# COMPACT_ATOMS: atom_id res chain seq x y z
N LEU A 1 -13.47 -5.15 -10.06
CA LEU A 1 -14.24 -6.35 -9.66
C LEU A 1 -13.81 -7.64 -10.37
N THR A 2 -13.26 -7.55 -11.59
CA THR A 2 -13.22 -8.66 -12.56
C THR A 2 -12.33 -9.85 -12.20
N VAL A 3 -11.23 -9.62 -11.45
CA VAL A 3 -10.35 -10.71 -11.00
C VAL A 3 -10.91 -11.37 -9.73
N LEU A 4 -11.33 -10.56 -8.74
CA LEU A 4 -11.84 -11.08 -7.47
C LEU A 4 -13.13 -11.91 -7.64
N SER A 5 -13.99 -11.54 -8.59
CA SER A 5 -15.23 -12.27 -8.87
C SER A 5 -15.03 -13.54 -9.70
N ARG A 6 -13.80 -13.89 -10.10
CA ARG A 6 -13.48 -15.03 -10.97
C ARG A 6 -12.40 -15.96 -10.42
N ILE A 7 -12.02 -15.83 -9.15
CA ILE A 7 -11.00 -16.72 -8.56
C ILE A 7 -11.56 -18.13 -8.36
N GLY A 8 -10.75 -19.16 -8.64
CA GLY A 8 -11.15 -20.55 -8.45
C GLY A 8 -11.19 -20.96 -6.97
N GLN A 9 -11.92 -22.05 -6.67
CA GLN A 9 -11.99 -22.64 -5.33
C GLN A 9 -10.59 -22.94 -4.77
N GLY A 10 -10.39 -22.67 -3.49
CA GLY A 10 -9.10 -22.88 -2.80
C GLY A 10 -8.06 -21.79 -3.06
N SER A 11 -8.32 -20.83 -3.95
CA SER A 11 -7.42 -19.71 -4.20
C SER A 11 -7.43 -18.72 -3.04
N ARG A 12 -6.29 -18.05 -2.82
CA ARG A 12 -6.16 -16.93 -1.89
C ARG A 12 -5.68 -15.71 -2.66
N VAL A 13 -6.23 -14.55 -2.33
CA VAL A 13 -5.78 -13.27 -2.88
C VAL A 13 -5.20 -12.45 -1.74
N VAL A 14 -3.99 -11.95 -1.93
CA VAL A 14 -3.34 -11.03 -1.01
C VAL A 14 -3.16 -9.70 -1.74
N LEU A 15 -3.77 -8.65 -1.21
CA LEU A 15 -3.59 -7.29 -1.70
C LEU A 15 -2.70 -6.53 -0.72
N THR A 16 -1.69 -5.86 -1.24
CA THR A 16 -0.80 -5.00 -0.46
C THR A 16 -1.10 -3.55 -0.81
N HIS A 17 -1.05 -2.67 0.20
CA HIS A 17 -1.26 -1.24 0.00
C HIS A 17 -0.41 -0.44 0.99
N ASP A 18 0.00 0.75 0.56
CA ASP A 18 0.66 1.74 1.41
C ASP A 18 -0.26 2.96 1.58
N ILE A 19 -0.74 3.15 2.81
CA ILE A 19 -1.63 4.28 3.15
C ILE A 19 -0.93 5.63 3.06
N ALA A 20 0.40 5.65 3.16
CA ALA A 20 1.21 6.87 3.17
C ALA A 20 1.73 7.24 1.77
N GLN A 21 1.34 6.50 0.72
CA GLN A 21 1.80 6.75 -0.63
C GLN A 21 1.43 8.16 -1.10
N ARG A 22 2.43 8.96 -1.49
CA ARG A 22 2.27 10.38 -1.86
C ARG A 22 1.34 10.62 -3.05
N ASP A 23 1.15 9.60 -3.89
CA ASP A 23 0.30 9.71 -5.08
C ASP A 23 -1.20 9.49 -4.76
N ASN A 24 -1.56 9.16 -3.50
CA ASN A 24 -2.95 9.02 -3.05
C ASN A 24 -3.70 10.36 -2.91
N LEU A 25 -3.23 11.46 -3.51
CA LEU A 25 -3.84 12.81 -3.44
C LEU A 25 -5.33 12.88 -3.87
N ARG A 26 -5.89 11.80 -4.42
CA ARG A 26 -7.27 11.70 -4.92
C ARG A 26 -8.17 10.75 -4.12
N VAL A 27 -7.72 10.25 -2.97
CA VAL A 27 -8.51 9.30 -2.16
C VAL A 27 -9.29 10.07 -1.07
N GLY A 28 -10.61 10.11 -1.17
CA GLY A 28 -11.51 10.73 -0.19
C GLY A 28 -11.67 9.92 1.10
N ARG A 29 -12.34 10.51 2.10
CA ARG A 29 -12.53 9.94 3.46
C ARG A 29 -13.27 8.59 3.49
N HIS A 30 -14.03 8.29 2.43
CA HIS A 30 -14.80 7.05 2.24
C HIS A 30 -14.27 6.22 1.07
N ASP A 31 -13.16 6.65 0.47
CA ASP A 31 -12.54 6.00 -0.67
C ASP A 31 -11.23 5.32 -0.22
N GLY A 32 -10.79 4.33 -0.99
CA GLY A 32 -9.52 3.65 -0.76
C GLY A 32 -9.60 2.46 0.19
N VAL A 33 -8.42 1.92 0.52
CA VAL A 33 -8.28 0.62 1.21
C VAL A 33 -8.89 0.63 2.61
N VAL A 34 -8.85 1.76 3.32
CA VAL A 34 -9.40 1.86 4.69
C VAL A 34 -10.91 1.59 4.72
N ALA A 35 -11.67 2.18 3.80
CA ALA A 35 -13.12 1.97 3.73
C ALA A 35 -13.47 0.51 3.39
N VAL A 36 -12.67 -0.15 2.53
CA VAL A 36 -12.84 -1.58 2.20
C VAL A 36 -12.54 -2.46 3.41
N VAL A 37 -11.45 -2.17 4.13
CA VAL A 37 -11.08 -2.92 5.35
C VAL A 37 -12.19 -2.83 6.39
N GLU A 38 -12.73 -1.64 6.65
CA GLU A 38 -13.81 -1.47 7.63
C GLU A 38 -15.12 -2.14 7.15
N SER A 39 -15.43 -2.09 5.86
CA SER A 39 -16.64 -2.73 5.31
C SER A 39 -16.60 -4.27 5.36
N LEU A 40 -15.40 -4.87 5.31
CA LEU A 40 -15.22 -6.34 5.30
C LEU A 40 -14.80 -6.91 6.66
N LYS A 41 -14.62 -6.06 7.67
CA LYS A 41 -14.17 -6.44 8.99
C LYS A 41 -15.12 -7.47 9.62
N GLY A 42 -14.57 -8.57 10.11
CA GLY A 42 -15.35 -9.67 10.70
C GLY A 42 -15.95 -10.64 9.69
N HIS A 43 -15.82 -10.40 8.38
CA HIS A 43 -16.26 -11.36 7.37
C HIS A 43 -15.34 -12.61 7.37
N PRO A 44 -15.86 -13.85 7.39
CA PRO A 44 -15.05 -15.07 7.57
C PRO A 44 -14.04 -15.34 6.43
N LEU A 45 -14.25 -14.72 5.26
CA LEU A 45 -13.34 -14.80 4.12
C LEU A 45 -12.37 -13.60 4.00
N PHE A 46 -12.36 -12.71 4.98
CA PHE A 46 -11.53 -11.51 4.97
C PHE A 46 -10.61 -11.46 6.18
N ALA A 47 -9.35 -11.10 5.93
CA ALA A 47 -8.37 -10.82 6.96
C ALA A 47 -7.56 -9.58 6.54
N HIS A 48 -7.14 -8.80 7.52
CA HIS A 48 -6.31 -7.62 7.32
C HIS A 48 -5.21 -7.58 8.37
N ILE A 49 -3.99 -7.27 7.92
CA ILE A 49 -2.82 -7.11 8.76
C ILE A 49 -2.18 -5.77 8.41
N THR A 50 -1.97 -4.93 9.42
CA THR A 50 -1.17 -3.71 9.29
C THR A 50 0.27 -4.01 9.69
N LEU A 51 1.20 -3.84 8.75
CA LEU A 51 2.62 -3.87 9.04
C LEU A 51 3.04 -2.53 9.64
N THR A 52 3.53 -2.52 10.87
CA THR A 52 3.90 -1.29 11.60
C THR A 52 5.41 -1.05 11.64
N ARG A 53 6.22 -2.11 11.45
CA ARG A 53 7.67 -2.03 11.42
C ARG A 53 8.15 -1.86 9.97
N SER A 54 8.79 -0.73 9.70
CA SER A 54 9.46 -0.48 8.43
C SER A 54 10.80 -1.20 8.39
N GLU A 55 11.05 -1.93 7.31
CA GLU A 55 12.36 -2.49 6.97
C GLU A 55 12.80 -1.83 5.66
N ARG A 56 13.86 -1.02 5.71
CA ARG A 56 14.42 -0.33 4.54
C ARG A 56 15.81 -0.90 4.26
N SER A 57 16.05 -1.39 3.05
CA SER A 57 17.38 -1.85 2.66
C SER A 57 18.36 -0.67 2.60
N GLN A 58 19.66 -0.94 2.79
CA GLN A 58 20.71 0.09 2.65
C GLN A 58 20.65 0.78 1.28
N ILE A 59 20.34 0.03 0.22
CA ILE A 59 20.16 0.56 -1.14
C ILE A 59 18.98 1.54 -1.20
N ALA A 60 17.83 1.19 -0.63
CA ALA A 60 16.65 2.06 -0.63
C ALA A 60 16.90 3.36 0.15
N ALA A 61 17.64 3.28 1.27
CA ALA A 61 18.06 4.47 2.01
C ALA A 61 18.99 5.37 1.19
N LEU A 62 20.00 4.79 0.52
CA LEU A 62 20.93 5.52 -0.34
C LEU A 62 20.20 6.23 -1.50
N VAL A 63 19.27 5.54 -2.17
CA VAL A 63 18.51 6.14 -3.27
C VAL A 63 17.64 7.29 -2.78
N THR A 64 17.00 7.18 -1.61
CA THR A 64 16.25 8.28 -1.01
C THR A 64 17.16 9.48 -0.75
N GLU A 65 18.32 9.29 -0.14
CA GLU A 65 19.30 10.35 0.13
C GLU A 65 19.74 11.07 -1.15
N LEU A 66 20.11 10.31 -2.19
CA LEU A 66 20.59 10.88 -3.46
C LEU A 66 19.51 11.61 -4.27
N LEU A 67 18.23 11.27 -4.09
CA LEU A 67 17.12 11.82 -4.90
C LEU A 67 16.28 12.86 -4.16
N GLU A 68 16.35 12.94 -2.83
CA GLU A 68 15.63 13.95 -2.03
C GLU A 68 16.43 15.24 -1.80
N GLU A 69 17.77 15.23 -1.98
CA GLU A 69 18.54 16.47 -2.00
C GLU A 69 18.24 17.29 -3.28
N PRO A 70 18.00 18.61 -3.18
CA PRO A 70 18.00 19.46 -4.36
C PRO A 70 19.35 19.30 -5.04
N ILE A 71 19.37 18.97 -6.34
CA ILE A 71 20.61 18.94 -7.11
C ILE A 71 21.16 20.37 -7.15
N ASN A 72 22.00 20.72 -6.18
CA ASN A 72 22.76 21.95 -6.21
C ASN A 72 23.87 21.75 -7.23
N PHE A 73 23.57 22.06 -8.49
CA PHE A 73 24.58 22.32 -9.50
C PHE A 73 25.28 23.65 -9.18
N THR A 74 26.08 23.67 -8.13
CA THR A 74 27.08 24.74 -7.93
C THR A 74 28.44 24.15 -8.25
N ASN A 75 28.86 24.35 -9.50
CA ASN A 75 30.28 24.44 -9.87
C ASN A 75 30.82 25.81 -9.46
#